data_AF-A0A4U0UXH5-F1
#
_entry.id   AF-A0A4U0UXH5-F1
#
_cell.length_a   1.000
_cell.length_b   1.000
_cell.length_c   1.000
_cell.angle_alpha   90.00
_cell.angle_beta   90.00
_cell.angle_gamma   90.00
#
_symmetry.space_group_name_H-M   'P 1'
#
loop_
_entity.id
_entity.type
_entity.pdbx_description
1 polymer ?
#
loop_
_entity_poly.entity_id
_entity_poly.type
_entity_poly.pdbx_seq_one_letter_code
_entity_poly.pdbx_strand_id
1 'polypeptide(L)'
;MSLPPHGIFSLRNKAAHSQRRSLLSHAFSQQNINDCMPIIEQKLDSLLQSFDCDTIQTVDVFLRFRLFAFDVVGELFLGTSFGASEAGTAPEYLHDVDRQFLFSGIKFNFPLLATFLSQIPLASMKTFTRGGERLAQRDPIAFPDPDVFLPDRWLYAEPTTSMKALFMPFSKGTRACIGKSLAKVELRLVVLGLLSRYEVKLAPQTTEESMEIRDHFLVMPKSGKCELVFEPLPEGALAKA
;
A
#
# COMPACT_ATOMS: atom_id res chain seq x y z
N MET A 1 -28.46 -0.98 21.91
CA MET A 1 -27.01 -0.80 21.66
C MET A 1 -26.86 -0.35 20.21
N SER A 2 -26.68 0.95 19.96
CA SER A 2 -26.50 1.45 18.58
C SER A 2 -25.13 0.98 18.09
N LEU A 3 -25.09 0.34 16.92
CA LEU A 3 -23.83 0.05 16.25
C LEU A 3 -23.04 1.37 16.11
N PRO A 4 -21.71 1.37 16.37
CA PRO A 4 -20.91 2.57 16.21
C PRO A 4 -21.09 3.12 14.78
N PRO A 5 -21.07 4.46 14.62
CA PRO A 5 -21.30 5.08 13.32
C PRO A 5 -20.30 4.51 12.30
N HIS A 6 -20.82 4.07 11.15
CA HIS A 6 -20.02 3.47 10.09
C HIS A 6 -18.88 4.43 9.68
N GLY A 7 -17.66 3.90 9.58
CA GLY A 7 -16.51 4.64 9.07
C GLY A 7 -16.72 5.10 7.63
N ILE A 8 -15.97 6.12 7.19
CA ILE A 8 -16.07 6.70 5.85
C ILE A 8 -15.97 5.65 4.74
N PHE A 9 -15.15 4.62 4.93
CA PHE A 9 -14.96 3.54 3.96
C PHE A 9 -16.21 2.69 3.75
N SER A 10 -16.96 2.41 4.82
CA SER A 10 -18.10 1.49 4.81
C SER A 10 -19.45 2.18 4.58
N LEU A 11 -19.50 3.51 4.56
CA LEU A 11 -20.73 4.28 4.36
C LEU A 11 -21.30 4.13 2.94
N ARG A 12 -22.48 3.52 2.81
CA ARG A 12 -23.17 3.32 1.52
C ARG A 12 -23.97 4.53 1.07
N ASN A 13 -24.64 5.23 1.98
CA ASN A 13 -25.43 6.42 1.65
C ASN A 13 -24.53 7.55 1.12
N LYS A 14 -24.81 8.06 -0.09
CA LYS A 14 -23.99 9.06 -0.78
C LYS A 14 -23.91 10.38 -0.02
N ALA A 15 -25.04 10.89 0.49
CA ALA A 15 -25.10 12.16 1.21
C ALA A 15 -24.33 12.07 2.53
N ALA A 16 -24.56 11.01 3.31
CA ALA A 16 -23.85 10.77 4.57
C ALA A 16 -22.34 10.57 4.36
N HIS A 17 -21.95 9.83 3.31
CA HIS A 17 -20.54 9.69 2.92
C HIS A 17 -19.93 11.03 2.53
N SER A 18 -20.63 11.84 1.72
CA SER A 18 -20.16 13.16 1.30
C SER A 18 -19.95 14.09 2.50
N GLN A 19 -20.90 14.13 3.43
CA GLN A 19 -20.79 14.91 4.65
C GLN A 19 -19.61 14.44 5.50
N ARG A 20 -19.48 13.14 5.74
CA ARG A 20 -18.34 12.57 6.50
C ARG A 20 -17.00 12.86 5.85
N ARG A 21 -16.91 12.73 4.53
CA ARG A 21 -15.71 13.05 3.75
C ARG A 21 -15.33 14.52 3.87
N SER A 22 -16.31 15.42 3.80
CA SER A 22 -16.07 16.85 3.94
C SER A 22 -15.50 17.22 5.31
N LEU A 23 -15.93 16.53 6.37
CA LEU A 23 -15.38 16.73 7.72
C LEU A 23 -13.91 16.30 7.82
N LEU A 24 -13.53 15.24 7.11
CA LEU A 24 -12.17 14.69 7.16
C LEU A 24 -11.21 15.31 6.13
N SER A 25 -11.72 15.93 5.06
CA SER A 25 -10.88 16.37 3.93
C SER A 25 -9.83 17.41 4.31
N HIS A 26 -10.08 18.23 5.32
CA HIS A 26 -9.12 19.23 5.78
C HIS A 26 -7.82 18.59 6.28
N ALA A 27 -7.93 17.51 7.07
CA ALA A 27 -6.79 16.79 7.64
C ALA A 27 -5.90 16.12 6.57
N PHE A 28 -6.44 15.86 5.38
CA PHE A 28 -5.70 15.33 4.24
C PHE A 28 -5.40 16.37 3.15
N SER A 29 -5.60 17.67 3.46
CA SER A 29 -5.27 18.74 2.53
C SER A 29 -3.75 18.87 2.35
N GLN A 30 -3.31 19.40 1.21
CA GLN A 30 -1.88 19.59 0.96
C GLN A 30 -1.25 20.52 1.99
N GLN A 31 -1.96 21.56 2.41
CA GLN A 31 -1.48 22.48 3.44
C GLN A 31 -1.26 21.76 4.77
N ASN A 32 -2.26 21.00 5.24
CA ASN A 32 -2.13 20.24 6.50
C ASN A 32 -1.00 19.20 6.43
N ILE A 33 -0.81 18.55 5.28
CA ILE A 33 0.31 17.62 5.07
C ILE A 33 1.65 18.35 5.18
N ASN A 34 1.76 19.56 4.62
CA ASN A 34 2.98 20.38 4.74
C ASN A 34 3.20 20.81 6.20
N ASP A 35 2.14 21.19 6.91
CA ASP A 35 2.21 21.58 8.32
C ASP A 35 2.64 20.40 9.21
N CYS A 36 2.24 19.17 8.84
CA CYS A 36 2.65 17.94 9.51
C CYS A 36 3.98 17.36 9.00
N MET A 37 4.65 18.00 8.04
CA MET A 37 5.90 17.48 7.46
C MET A 37 6.99 17.18 8.51
N PRO A 38 7.20 18.01 9.55
CA PRO A 38 8.21 17.70 10.57
C PRO A 38 7.97 16.37 11.28
N ILE A 39 6.71 15.98 11.49
CA ILE A 39 6.34 14.68 12.08
C ILE A 39 6.68 13.55 11.11
N ILE A 40 6.34 13.72 9.83
CA ILE A 40 6.63 12.73 8.78
C ILE A 40 8.14 12.53 8.64
N GLU A 41 8.92 13.62 8.62
CA GLU A 41 10.38 13.59 8.55
C GLU A 41 10.99 12.93 9.78
N GLN A 42 10.50 13.24 10.98
CA GLN A 42 10.95 12.57 12.20
C GLN A 42 10.73 11.04 12.14
N LYS A 43 9.56 10.58 11.68
CA LYS A 43 9.31 9.14 11.52
C LYS A 43 10.13 8.52 10.40
N LEU A 44 10.39 9.28 9.34
CA LEU A 44 11.25 8.84 8.25
C LEU A 44 12.68 8.64 8.76
N ASP A 45 13.18 9.55 9.59
CA ASP A 45 14.51 9.42 10.19
C ASP A 45 14.59 8.18 11.10
N SER A 46 13.59 7.95 11.95
CA SER A 46 13.53 6.72 12.75
C SER A 46 13.46 5.45 11.89
N LEU A 47 12.69 5.50 10.79
CA LEU A 47 12.64 4.41 9.83
C LEU A 47 14.02 4.17 9.24
N LEU A 48 14.67 5.19 8.68
CA LEU A 48 15.98 5.08 8.02
C LEU A 48 17.08 4.64 8.97
N GLN A 49 17.11 5.18 10.20
CA GLN A 49 18.02 4.73 11.26
C GLN A 49 17.87 3.25 11.58
N SER A 50 16.66 2.68 11.44
CA SER A 50 16.50 1.23 11.62
C SER A 50 17.24 0.41 10.55
N PHE A 51 17.53 1.00 9.38
CA PHE A 51 18.35 0.41 8.30
C PHE A 51 19.83 0.75 8.45
N ASP A 52 20.17 1.84 9.14
CA ASP A 52 21.54 2.25 9.42
C ASP A 52 22.21 1.22 10.36
N CYS A 53 23.01 0.35 9.75
CA CYS A 53 23.88 -0.58 10.47
C CYS A 53 25.22 -0.64 9.74
N ASP A 54 26.33 -0.65 10.49
CA ASP A 54 27.71 -0.73 9.96
C ASP A 54 27.99 -2.06 9.21
N THR A 55 26.98 -2.92 9.07
CA THR A 55 27.07 -4.27 8.53
C THR A 55 25.91 -4.55 7.60
N ILE A 56 26.16 -5.37 6.58
CA ILE A 56 25.16 -5.88 5.64
C ILE A 56 24.06 -6.60 6.42
N GLN A 57 22.84 -6.06 6.41
CA GLN A 57 21.71 -6.66 7.10
C GLN A 57 20.58 -7.00 6.11
N THR A 58 19.98 -8.17 6.33
CA THR A 58 18.70 -8.54 5.73
C THR A 58 17.56 -7.91 6.52
N VAL A 59 16.69 -7.18 5.83
CA VAL A 59 15.61 -6.40 6.43
C VAL A 59 14.29 -6.76 5.78
N ASP A 60 13.29 -7.10 6.59
CA ASP A 60 11.91 -7.25 6.14
C ASP A 60 11.25 -5.88 5.92
N VAL A 61 11.29 -5.40 4.69
CA VAL A 61 10.72 -4.10 4.32
C VAL A 61 9.19 -4.10 4.35
N PHE A 62 8.56 -5.27 4.20
CA PHE A 62 7.10 -5.36 4.28
C PHE A 62 6.61 -4.97 5.67
N LEU A 63 7.25 -5.51 6.72
CA LEU A 63 6.95 -5.13 8.09
C LEU A 63 7.33 -3.68 8.38
N ARG A 64 8.54 -3.26 8.04
CA ARG A 64 9.03 -1.91 8.41
C ARG A 64 8.22 -0.78 7.81
N PHE A 65 7.83 -0.88 6.54
CA PHE A 65 7.00 0.15 5.92
C PHE A 65 5.59 0.22 6.54
N ARG A 66 5.06 -0.91 6.99
CA ARG A 66 3.78 -0.95 7.70
C ARG A 66 3.87 -0.30 9.08
N LEU A 67 4.96 -0.51 9.81
CA LEU A 67 5.20 0.15 11.11
C LEU A 67 5.34 1.67 10.93
N PHE A 68 6.12 2.11 9.93
CA PHE A 68 6.27 3.53 9.61
C PHE A 68 4.94 4.19 9.27
N ALA A 69 4.17 3.61 8.33
CA ALA A 69 2.87 4.15 7.94
C ALA A 69 1.89 4.17 9.13
N PHE A 70 1.97 3.17 10.01
CA PHE A 70 1.16 3.10 11.22
C PHE A 70 1.49 4.20 12.23
N ASP A 71 2.78 4.48 12.46
CA ASP A 71 3.20 5.57 13.35
C ASP A 71 2.87 6.95 12.77
N VAL A 72 3.07 7.18 11.46
CA VAL A 72 2.70 8.44 10.80
C VAL A 72 1.20 8.69 10.94
N VAL A 73 0.36 7.71 10.58
CA VAL A 73 -1.10 7.86 10.71
C VAL A 73 -1.51 8.00 12.18
N GLY A 74 -0.91 7.23 13.08
CA GLY A 74 -1.19 7.31 14.52
C GLY A 74 -0.93 8.70 15.08
N GLU A 75 0.23 9.27 14.76
CA GLU A 75 0.60 10.58 15.28
C GLU A 75 -0.18 11.71 14.62
N LEU A 76 -0.38 11.67 13.29
CA LEU A 76 -1.13 12.71 12.56
C LEU A 76 -2.60 12.75 12.96
N PHE A 77 -3.25 11.62 13.23
CA PHE A 77 -4.70 11.57 13.45
C PHE A 77 -5.11 11.37 14.91
N LEU A 78 -4.26 10.75 15.73
CA LEU A 78 -4.55 10.46 17.13
C LEU A 78 -3.70 11.28 18.09
N GLY A 79 -2.69 12.00 17.58
CA GLY A 79 -1.77 12.79 18.39
C GLY A 79 -0.81 11.96 19.23
N THR A 80 -0.74 10.65 19.01
CA THR A 80 0.15 9.75 19.75
C THR A 80 0.86 8.80 18.79
N SER A 81 2.19 8.79 18.88
CA SER A 81 3.01 7.73 18.28
C SER A 81 2.71 6.40 18.97
N PHE A 82 2.60 5.32 18.20
CA PHE A 82 2.49 3.98 18.76
C PHE A 82 3.85 3.36 19.07
N GLY A 83 4.94 3.98 18.62
CA GLY A 83 6.31 3.48 18.79
C GLY A 83 6.53 2.16 18.05
N ALA A 84 5.72 1.89 17.03
CA ALA A 84 5.71 0.61 16.33
C ALA A 84 7.03 0.40 15.57
N SER A 85 7.56 1.46 14.99
CA SER A 85 8.84 1.46 14.27
C SER A 85 10.02 1.22 15.20
N GLU A 86 10.02 1.83 16.39
CA GLU A 86 11.08 1.66 17.41
C GLU A 86 11.07 0.26 18.03
N ALA A 87 9.88 -0.29 18.28
CA ALA A 87 9.72 -1.63 18.83
C ALA A 87 10.16 -2.74 17.84
N GLY A 88 10.25 -2.43 16.54
CA GLY A 88 10.65 -3.36 15.48
C GLY A 88 9.71 -4.56 15.29
N THR A 89 8.61 -4.61 16.03
CA THR A 89 7.64 -5.69 16.06
C THR A 89 6.24 -5.14 15.84
N ALA A 90 5.39 -5.91 15.17
CA ALA A 90 4.01 -5.49 14.91
C ALA A 90 3.24 -5.34 16.23
N PRO A 91 2.69 -4.15 16.55
CA PRO A 91 1.84 -4.00 17.71
C PRO A 91 0.53 -4.79 17.50
N GLU A 92 -0.14 -5.14 18.61
CA GLU A 92 -1.40 -5.92 18.57
C GLU A 92 -2.45 -5.28 17.64
N TYR A 93 -2.55 -3.94 17.65
CA TYR A 93 -3.48 -3.22 16.78
C TYR A 93 -3.20 -3.44 15.29
N LEU A 94 -1.94 -3.58 14.88
CA LEU A 94 -1.60 -3.86 13.49
C LEU A 94 -2.09 -5.25 13.06
N HIS A 95 -2.02 -6.23 13.95
CA HIS A 95 -2.59 -7.57 13.73
C HIS A 95 -4.13 -7.53 13.66
N ASP A 96 -4.78 -6.69 14.46
CA ASP A 96 -6.24 -6.53 14.40
C ASP A 96 -6.69 -5.83 13.13
N VAL A 97 -5.91 -4.86 12.64
CA VAL A 97 -6.13 -4.23 11.33
C VAL A 97 -6.00 -5.25 10.20
N ASP A 98 -4.96 -6.10 10.22
CA ASP A 98 -4.80 -7.17 9.23
C ASP A 98 -5.95 -8.17 9.26
N ARG A 99 -6.32 -8.62 10.46
CA ARG A 99 -7.48 -9.51 10.64
C ARG A 99 -8.73 -8.86 10.10
N GLN A 100 -8.96 -7.59 10.38
CA GLN A 100 -10.14 -6.87 9.90
C GLN A 100 -10.14 -6.75 8.36
N PHE A 101 -9.00 -6.53 7.72
CA PHE A 101 -8.92 -6.52 6.25
C PHE A 101 -9.20 -7.89 5.65
N LEU A 102 -8.63 -8.95 6.24
CA LEU A 102 -8.90 -10.33 5.84
C LEU A 102 -10.39 -10.69 6.02
N PHE A 103 -10.97 -10.37 7.19
CA PHE A 103 -12.39 -10.60 7.48
C PHE A 103 -13.31 -9.75 6.59
N SER A 104 -12.93 -8.51 6.30
CA SER A 104 -13.64 -7.65 5.36
C SER A 104 -13.61 -8.26 3.96
N GLY A 105 -12.46 -8.77 3.50
CA GLY A 105 -12.32 -9.51 2.24
C GLY A 105 -13.21 -10.75 2.18
N ILE A 106 -13.24 -11.56 3.24
CA ILE A 106 -14.12 -12.74 3.33
C ILE A 106 -15.59 -12.33 3.29
N LYS A 107 -16.00 -11.33 4.08
CA LYS A 107 -17.37 -10.80 4.08
C LYS A 107 -17.79 -10.17 2.76
N PHE A 108 -16.86 -9.57 2.02
CA PHE A 108 -17.14 -8.93 0.73
C PHE A 108 -17.26 -9.97 -0.39
N ASN A 109 -16.43 -11.01 -0.36
CA ASN A 109 -16.36 -12.00 -1.43
C ASN A 109 -17.35 -13.17 -1.24
N PHE A 110 -17.70 -13.56 -0.01
CA PHE A 110 -18.48 -14.78 0.24
C PHE A 110 -19.45 -14.65 1.44
N PRO A 111 -20.63 -14.00 1.32
CA PRO A 111 -21.58 -14.13 2.42
C PRO A 111 -22.29 -15.50 2.39
N LEU A 112 -22.91 -15.88 1.27
CA LEU A 112 -23.69 -17.12 1.09
C LEU A 112 -23.76 -17.59 -0.38
N LEU A 113 -23.51 -16.68 -1.33
CA LEU A 113 -23.74 -16.86 -2.76
C LEU A 113 -22.62 -17.63 -3.48
N ALA A 114 -21.38 -17.51 -3.02
CA ALA A 114 -20.27 -18.20 -3.66
C ALA A 114 -20.19 -19.70 -3.29
N THR A 115 -20.91 -20.12 -2.25
CA THR A 115 -21.22 -21.53 -1.94
C THR A 115 -22.18 -22.15 -2.97
N PHE A 116 -23.04 -21.36 -3.60
CA PHE A 116 -24.04 -21.83 -4.56
C PHE A 116 -23.54 -21.74 -6.01
N LEU A 117 -22.74 -20.74 -6.33
CA LEU A 117 -22.26 -20.48 -7.70
C LEU A 117 -21.09 -21.36 -8.14
N SER A 118 -20.32 -21.98 -7.24
CA SER A 118 -19.15 -22.80 -7.61
C SER A 118 -19.48 -24.18 -8.18
N GLN A 119 -20.76 -24.59 -8.16
CA GLN A 119 -21.21 -25.92 -8.59
C GLN A 119 -21.78 -25.97 -10.03
N ILE A 120 -21.73 -24.88 -10.79
CA ILE A 120 -22.34 -24.79 -12.13
C ILE A 120 -21.25 -24.79 -13.22
N PRO A 121 -21.22 -25.76 -14.16
CA PRO A 121 -20.16 -25.87 -15.14
C PRO A 121 -20.54 -25.12 -16.45
N LEU A 122 -20.38 -23.79 -16.47
CA LEU A 122 -20.59 -22.98 -17.69
C LEU A 122 -19.32 -22.20 -18.06
N ALA A 123 -18.97 -22.17 -19.35
CA ALA A 123 -17.78 -21.46 -19.84
C ALA A 123 -17.79 -19.95 -19.52
N SER A 124 -18.97 -19.34 -19.47
CA SER A 124 -19.16 -17.94 -19.06
C SER A 124 -18.84 -17.67 -17.58
N MET A 125 -18.92 -18.70 -16.72
CA MET A 125 -18.48 -18.58 -15.33
C MET A 125 -16.96 -18.57 -15.19
N LYS A 126 -16.21 -19.25 -16.07
CA LYS A 126 -14.73 -19.12 -16.11
C LYS A 126 -14.29 -17.68 -16.37
N THR A 127 -15.09 -16.91 -17.10
CA THR A 127 -14.88 -15.47 -17.31
C THR A 127 -15.18 -14.66 -16.05
N PHE A 128 -16.17 -15.04 -15.23
CA PHE A 128 -16.49 -14.33 -13.98
C PHE A 128 -15.50 -14.67 -12.85
N THR A 129 -15.05 -15.92 -12.75
CA THR A 129 -14.06 -16.35 -11.76
C THR A 129 -12.64 -15.88 -12.10
N ARG A 130 -12.31 -15.69 -13.38
CA ARG A 130 -11.14 -14.93 -13.84
C ARG A 130 -11.33 -13.40 -13.74
N GLY A 131 -12.37 -12.92 -13.05
CA GLY A 131 -12.52 -11.50 -12.70
C GLY A 131 -11.38 -10.98 -11.83
N GLY A 132 -10.77 -11.84 -11.01
CA GLY A 132 -9.62 -11.50 -10.16
C GLY A 132 -8.30 -11.28 -10.90
N GLU A 133 -8.14 -11.86 -12.11
CA GLU A 133 -7.03 -11.53 -13.02
C GLU A 133 -7.20 -10.11 -13.63
N ARG A 134 -8.39 -9.50 -13.50
CA ARG A 134 -8.81 -8.21 -14.07
C ARG A 134 -8.80 -7.08 -13.05
N LEU A 135 -7.71 -6.94 -12.31
CA LEU A 135 -7.33 -5.58 -11.95
C LEU A 135 -7.24 -4.83 -13.28
N ALA A 136 -8.02 -3.76 -13.46
CA ALA A 136 -7.98 -2.91 -14.66
C ALA A 136 -6.54 -2.62 -15.13
N GLN A 137 -5.60 -2.60 -14.19
CA GLN A 137 -4.17 -2.32 -14.34
C GLN A 137 -3.32 -3.48 -14.89
N ARG A 138 -3.87 -4.68 -15.05
CA ARG A 138 -3.24 -5.85 -15.70
C ARG A 138 -3.89 -6.25 -17.01
N ASP A 139 -4.80 -5.43 -17.54
CA ASP A 139 -5.38 -5.67 -18.86
C ASP A 139 -4.30 -5.59 -19.95
N PRO A 140 -3.95 -6.68 -20.65
CA PRO A 140 -2.88 -6.69 -21.64
C PRO A 140 -3.19 -5.78 -22.85
N ILE A 141 -4.45 -5.43 -23.09
CA ILE A 141 -4.85 -4.48 -24.14
C ILE A 141 -4.43 -3.06 -23.77
N ALA A 142 -4.60 -2.70 -22.51
CA ALA A 142 -4.24 -1.37 -22.02
C ALA A 142 -2.77 -1.30 -21.60
N PHE A 143 -2.23 -2.39 -21.06
CA PHE A 143 -0.88 -2.50 -20.53
C PHE A 143 -0.19 -3.67 -21.23
N PRO A 144 0.45 -3.45 -22.40
CA PRO A 144 1.27 -4.48 -23.04
C PRO A 144 2.29 -5.05 -22.05
N ASP A 145 2.50 -6.36 -22.04
CA ASP A 145 3.34 -7.06 -21.06
C ASP A 145 3.02 -6.65 -19.61
N PRO A 146 1.78 -6.87 -19.13
CA PRO A 146 1.29 -6.33 -17.86
C PRO A 146 1.97 -6.93 -16.62
N ASP A 147 2.60 -8.10 -16.78
CA ASP A 147 3.29 -8.81 -15.70
C ASP A 147 4.78 -8.48 -15.62
N VAL A 148 5.29 -7.63 -16.52
CA VAL A 148 6.69 -7.17 -16.55
C VAL A 148 6.80 -5.80 -15.89
N PHE A 149 7.76 -5.64 -14.97
CA PHE A 149 8.13 -4.34 -14.45
C PHE A 149 8.84 -3.50 -15.53
N LEU A 150 8.06 -2.66 -16.21
CA LEU A 150 8.55 -1.80 -17.30
C LEU A 150 8.24 -0.33 -17.00
N PRO A 151 9.14 0.40 -16.30
CA PRO A 151 8.96 1.81 -15.96
C PRO A 151 8.81 2.74 -17.17
N ASP A 152 9.49 2.42 -18.28
CA ASP A 152 9.56 3.24 -19.48
C ASP A 152 8.19 3.60 -20.07
N ARG A 153 7.18 2.73 -19.84
CA ARG A 153 5.79 2.97 -20.24
C ARG A 153 5.15 4.22 -19.59
N TRP A 154 5.80 4.76 -18.56
CA TRP A 154 5.38 5.98 -17.84
C TRP A 154 6.43 7.10 -17.89
N LEU A 155 7.71 6.75 -18.01
CA LEU A 155 8.82 7.72 -17.95
C LEU A 155 9.13 8.36 -19.31
N TYR A 156 9.13 7.56 -20.37
CA TYR A 156 9.60 7.99 -21.70
C TYR A 156 8.52 7.89 -22.79
N ALA A 157 7.45 7.14 -22.54
CA ALA A 157 6.31 7.03 -23.42
C ALA A 157 5.12 7.87 -22.94
N GLU A 158 4.36 8.43 -23.87
CA GLU A 158 3.07 9.05 -23.56
C GLU A 158 2.02 7.97 -23.23
N PRO A 159 1.45 7.94 -22.01
CA PRO A 159 0.50 6.90 -21.64
C PRO A 159 -0.80 7.04 -22.44
N THR A 160 -1.29 5.92 -22.97
CA THR A 160 -2.52 5.88 -23.78
C THR A 160 -3.75 6.27 -22.95
N THR A 161 -4.84 6.63 -23.64
CA THR A 161 -6.12 6.92 -22.99
C THR A 161 -6.61 5.74 -22.14
N SER A 162 -6.47 4.51 -22.64
CA SER A 162 -6.86 3.29 -21.92
C SER A 162 -6.00 3.08 -20.67
N MET A 163 -4.68 3.29 -20.76
CA MET A 163 -3.79 3.24 -19.59
C MET A 163 -4.23 4.25 -18.52
N LYS A 164 -4.46 5.51 -18.90
CA LYS A 164 -4.89 6.57 -17.98
C LYS A 164 -6.25 6.26 -17.35
N ALA A 165 -7.16 5.65 -18.11
CA ALA A 165 -8.49 5.30 -17.63
C ALA A 165 -8.48 4.15 -16.61
N LEU A 166 -7.59 3.17 -16.81
CA LEU A 166 -7.52 1.96 -16.01
C LEU A 166 -6.51 2.05 -14.85
N PHE A 167 -5.60 3.02 -14.89
CA PHE A 167 -4.68 3.33 -13.79
C PHE A 167 -5.38 4.04 -12.62
N MET A 168 -5.93 3.23 -11.72
CA MET A 168 -6.72 3.67 -10.55
C MET A 168 -6.19 3.14 -9.21
N PRO A 169 -4.90 3.28 -8.87
CA PRO A 169 -4.34 2.74 -7.62
C PRO A 169 -4.92 3.41 -6.36
N PHE A 170 -5.49 4.62 -6.51
CA PHE A 170 -6.19 5.35 -5.46
C PHE A 170 -7.70 5.44 -5.73
N SER A 171 -8.23 4.56 -6.59
CA SER A 171 -9.60 4.65 -7.14
C SER A 171 -9.86 5.99 -7.87
N LYS A 172 -11.11 6.29 -8.20
CA LYS A 172 -11.54 7.49 -8.93
C LYS A 172 -12.89 8.02 -8.42
N GLY A 173 -13.15 9.30 -8.67
CA GLY A 173 -14.43 9.95 -8.35
C GLY A 173 -14.60 10.30 -6.87
N THR A 174 -15.84 10.45 -6.42
CA THR A 174 -16.18 10.94 -5.07
C THR A 174 -15.79 10.00 -3.93
N ARG A 175 -15.44 8.75 -4.25
CA ARG A 175 -14.97 7.72 -3.31
C ARG A 175 -13.48 7.38 -3.49
N ALA A 176 -12.74 8.17 -4.28
CA ALA A 176 -11.29 8.04 -4.37
C ALA A 176 -10.63 8.16 -2.99
N CYS A 177 -9.48 7.51 -2.81
CA CYS A 177 -8.73 7.53 -1.56
C CYS A 177 -8.52 8.97 -1.07
N ILE A 178 -8.95 9.26 0.16
CA ILE A 178 -8.81 10.60 0.76
C ILE A 178 -7.35 10.88 1.11
N GLY A 179 -6.59 9.85 1.51
CA GLY A 179 -5.18 9.93 1.87
C GLY A 179 -4.20 9.88 0.70
N LYS A 180 -4.67 10.03 -0.56
CA LYS A 180 -3.81 9.93 -1.76
C LYS A 180 -2.60 10.87 -1.71
N SER A 181 -2.79 12.10 -1.23
CA SER A 181 -1.71 13.09 -1.18
C SER A 181 -0.64 12.71 -0.16
N LEU A 182 -1.07 12.31 1.05
CA LEU A 182 -0.18 11.85 2.12
C LEU A 182 0.61 10.61 1.69
N ALA A 183 -0.08 9.59 1.17
CA ALA A 183 0.56 8.37 0.69
C ALA A 183 1.62 8.63 -0.40
N LYS A 184 1.40 9.61 -1.28
CA LYS A 184 2.40 9.99 -2.29
C LYS A 184 3.63 10.66 -1.70
N VAL A 185 3.47 11.46 -0.64
CA VAL A 185 4.59 12.08 0.08
C VAL A 185 5.41 10.99 0.75
N GLU A 186 4.77 10.13 1.54
CA GLU A 186 5.42 9.00 2.22
C GLU A 186 6.18 8.10 1.24
N LEU A 187 5.54 7.65 0.15
CA LEU A 187 6.18 6.79 -0.85
C LEU A 187 7.42 7.44 -1.46
N ARG A 188 7.37 8.74 -1.79
CA ARG A 188 8.52 9.45 -2.37
C ARG A 188 9.65 9.59 -1.37
N LEU A 189 9.34 10.00 -0.14
CA LEU A 189 10.34 10.21 0.90
C LEU A 189 11.05 8.91 1.29
N VAL A 190 10.30 7.81 1.44
CA VAL A 190 10.89 6.50 1.75
C VAL A 190 11.76 6.00 0.60
N VAL A 191 11.27 6.05 -0.65
CA VAL A 191 12.05 5.60 -1.82
C VAL A 191 13.30 6.44 -2.00
N LEU A 192 13.18 7.77 -1.95
CA LEU A 192 14.34 8.66 -2.07
C LEU A 192 15.32 8.43 -0.91
N GLY A 193 14.82 8.33 0.32
CA GLY A 193 15.65 8.17 1.51
C GLY A 193 16.46 6.87 1.50
N LEU A 194 15.87 5.77 1.04
CA LEU A 194 16.57 4.49 0.93
C LEU A 194 17.55 4.47 -0.25
N LEU A 195 17.08 4.83 -1.46
CA LEU A 195 17.90 4.75 -2.67
C LEU A 195 19.02 5.80 -2.69
N SER A 196 18.92 6.86 -1.87
CA SER A 196 20.00 7.84 -1.72
C SER A 196 21.10 7.39 -0.77
N ARG A 197 20.89 6.32 0.01
CA ARG A 197 21.81 5.86 1.05
C ARG A 197 22.35 4.46 0.78
N TYR A 198 21.60 3.64 0.05
CA TYR A 198 21.87 2.22 -0.07
C TYR A 198 21.82 1.72 -1.52
N GLU A 199 22.73 0.83 -1.87
CA GLU A 199 22.49 -0.18 -2.89
C GLU A 199 21.59 -1.28 -2.29
N VAL A 200 20.51 -1.63 -2.98
CA VAL A 200 19.50 -2.57 -2.46
C VAL A 200 19.51 -3.85 -3.27
N LYS A 201 19.66 -4.99 -2.61
CA LYS A 201 19.70 -6.33 -3.21
C LYS A 201 18.60 -7.22 -2.63
N LEU A 202 18.23 -8.27 -3.37
CA LEU A 202 17.32 -9.29 -2.84
C LEU A 202 18.05 -10.14 -1.80
N ALA A 203 17.39 -10.40 -0.67
CA ALA A 203 17.88 -11.43 0.25
C ALA A 203 17.64 -12.83 -0.35
N PRO A 204 18.46 -13.84 -0.04
CA PRO A 204 18.29 -15.21 -0.55
C PRO A 204 16.89 -15.83 -0.29
N GLN A 205 16.21 -15.38 0.76
CA GLN A 205 14.87 -15.82 1.16
C GLN A 205 13.76 -15.21 0.29
N THR A 206 14.02 -14.10 -0.40
CA THR A 206 13.06 -13.43 -1.28
C THR A 206 13.12 -14.04 -2.67
N THR A 207 12.33 -15.09 -2.86
CA THR A 207 12.23 -15.87 -4.11
C THR A 207 10.95 -15.52 -4.87
N GLU A 208 10.84 -15.96 -6.13
CA GLU A 208 9.59 -15.83 -6.89
C GLU A 208 8.42 -16.50 -6.17
N GLU A 209 8.64 -17.69 -5.60
CA GLU A 209 7.61 -18.40 -4.83
C GLU A 209 7.19 -17.62 -3.59
N SER A 210 8.15 -17.07 -2.82
CA SER A 210 7.83 -16.31 -1.60
C SER A 210 7.03 -15.04 -1.91
N MET A 211 7.27 -14.47 -3.10
CA MET A 211 6.63 -13.24 -3.58
C MET A 211 5.38 -13.47 -4.43
N GLU A 212 4.91 -14.71 -4.56
CA GLU A 212 3.60 -15.00 -5.17
C GLU A 212 2.52 -14.13 -4.54
N ILE A 213 1.73 -13.44 -5.38
CA ILE A 213 0.73 -12.49 -4.93
C ILE A 213 -0.44 -13.22 -4.26
N ARG A 214 -0.76 -12.83 -3.03
CA ARG A 214 -2.00 -13.17 -2.33
C ARG A 214 -2.88 -11.94 -2.23
N ASP A 215 -4.10 -12.03 -2.75
CA ASP A 215 -5.11 -10.97 -2.65
C ASP A 215 -6.16 -11.37 -1.61
N HIS A 216 -6.11 -10.69 -0.48
CA HIS A 216 -7.07 -10.81 0.60
C HIS A 216 -7.51 -9.41 1.02
N PHE A 217 -8.03 -8.62 0.08
CA PHE A 217 -8.37 -7.19 0.21
C PHE A 217 -7.16 -6.23 0.11
N LEU A 218 -6.01 -6.65 0.63
CA LEU A 218 -4.70 -6.08 0.30
C LEU A 218 -3.89 -7.11 -0.48
N VAL A 219 -3.03 -6.63 -1.38
CA VAL A 219 -2.03 -7.46 -2.06
C VAL A 219 -0.86 -7.66 -1.12
N MET A 220 -0.52 -8.91 -0.84
CA MET A 220 0.59 -9.29 0.04
C MET A 220 1.45 -10.40 -0.59
N PRO A 221 2.75 -10.50 -0.23
CA PRO A 221 3.56 -11.66 -0.56
C PRO A 221 3.00 -12.94 0.09
N LYS A 222 3.12 -14.08 -0.58
CA LYS A 222 2.75 -15.41 -0.03
C LYS A 222 3.48 -15.71 1.28
N SER A 223 4.74 -15.31 1.41
CA SER A 223 5.52 -15.45 2.65
C SER A 223 5.07 -14.54 3.78
N GLY A 224 4.29 -13.49 3.48
CA GLY A 224 3.97 -12.41 4.42
C GLY A 224 5.14 -11.47 4.73
N LYS A 225 6.26 -11.59 4.00
CA LYS A 225 7.49 -10.81 4.20
C LYS A 225 8.09 -10.39 2.85
N CYS A 226 8.91 -9.34 2.87
CA CYS A 226 9.76 -8.98 1.74
C CYS A 226 11.15 -8.62 2.27
N GLU A 227 12.10 -9.53 2.13
CA GLU A 227 13.42 -9.40 2.75
C GLU A 227 14.45 -8.88 1.73
N LEU A 228 15.05 -7.73 2.04
CA LEU A 228 16.04 -7.08 1.18
C LEU A 228 17.34 -6.86 1.94
N VAL A 229 18.45 -6.80 1.22
CA VAL A 229 19.78 -6.49 1.73
C VAL A 229 20.13 -5.05 1.37
N PHE A 230 20.57 -4.28 2.34
CA PHE A 230 20.95 -2.88 2.18
C PHE A 230 22.46 -2.73 2.38
N GLU A 231 23.16 -2.26 1.35
CA GLU A 231 24.59 -1.99 1.38
C GLU A 231 24.82 -0.47 1.29
N PRO A 232 25.50 0.17 2.26
CA PRO A 232 25.73 1.61 2.23
C PRO A 232 26.41 2.06 0.93
N LEU A 233 25.90 3.12 0.31
CA LEU A 233 26.53 3.70 -0.87
C LEU A 233 27.88 4.33 -0.48
N PRO A 234 28.89 4.24 -1.37
CA PRO A 234 30.14 4.97 -1.18
C PRO A 234 29.90 6.48 -1.07
N GLU A 235 30.70 7.18 -0.26
CA GLU A 235 30.65 8.64 -0.18
C GLU A 235 30.72 9.28 -1.58
N GLY A 236 29.74 10.12 -1.91
CA GLY A 236 29.68 10.84 -3.19
C GLY A 236 29.06 10.09 -4.37
N ALA A 237 28.47 8.90 -4.18
CA ALA A 237 27.88 8.10 -5.27
C ALA A 237 26.76 8.82 -6.06
N LEU A 238 25.95 9.65 -5.40
CA LEU A 238 24.84 10.38 -6.06
C LEU A 238 25.27 11.64 -6.81
N ALA A 239 26.49 12.14 -6.59
CA ALA A 239 26.96 13.36 -7.26
C ALA A 239 27.35 13.12 -8.74
N LYS A 240 27.25 11.88 -9.23
CA LYS A 240 27.68 11.45 -10.57
C LYS A 240 26.55 10.96 -11.49
N ALA A 241 25.29 11.00 -11.05
CA ALA A 241 24.14 10.52 -11.82
C ALA A 241 23.37 11.68 -12.48
#